data_AF-U7NW23-F1
#
_entry.id   AF-U7NW23-F1
#
_cell.length_a   1.000
_cell.length_b   1.000
_cell.length_c   1.000
_cell.angle_alpha   90.00
_cell.angle_beta   90.00
_cell.angle_gamma   90.00
#
_symmetry.space_group_name_H-M   'P 1'
#
loop_
_entity.id
_entity.type
_entity.pdbx_description
1 polymer ?
#
loop_
_entity_poly.entity_id
_entity_poly.type
_entity_poly.pdbx_seq_one_letter_code
_entity_poly.pdbx_strand_id
1 'polypeptide(L)'
;MQRIASLKFGLLGLTTLSLLPGMTQAGGPSPEHFLNDSAMVLEIRYCECQATEPGNAPTELRPAFLEQSRLLKVDVDPEDTGFVSSPEITLGFELKARPESPSDFTFKFAGHYDPVSQNVTGTGEVLLTKDQWLNLFSSRHERENNTEYRDVAVRLVSGEL
;
A
#
# COMPACT_ATOMS: atom_id res chain seq x y z
N MET A 1 -43.31 72.11 20.05
CA MET A 1 -42.72 71.09 19.16
C MET A 1 -41.21 71.30 19.13
N GLN A 2 -40.45 70.30 19.57
CA GLN A 2 -38.98 70.28 19.69
C GLN A 2 -38.30 69.91 18.36
N ARG A 3 -37.08 70.44 18.09
CA ARG A 3 -35.83 69.81 17.57
C ARG A 3 -34.71 70.89 17.75
N ILE A 4 -33.62 70.81 18.55
CA ILE A 4 -32.55 69.81 18.85
C ILE A 4 -31.91 69.31 17.55
N ALA A 5 -30.60 69.32 17.27
CA ALA A 5 -29.35 69.75 17.91
C ALA A 5 -28.27 69.84 16.80
N SER A 6 -27.39 70.84 16.83
CA SER A 6 -25.96 70.80 17.17
C SER A 6 -25.06 69.73 16.52
N LEU A 7 -24.00 70.29 15.93
CA LEU A 7 -22.73 69.77 15.45
C LEU A 7 -22.28 68.40 15.97
N LYS A 8 -21.69 67.60 15.07
CA LYS A 8 -20.65 66.64 15.45
C LYS A 8 -19.37 66.89 14.66
N PHE A 9 -18.41 67.40 15.42
CA PHE A 9 -16.98 67.50 15.13
C PHE A 9 -16.40 66.15 14.70
N GLY A 10 -15.48 66.23 13.74
CA GLY A 10 -14.60 65.12 13.39
C GLY A 10 -13.44 64.95 14.36
N LEU A 11 -12.73 63.85 14.12
CA LEU A 11 -11.43 63.44 14.62
C LEU A 11 -11.36 62.89 16.06
N LEU A 12 -11.14 61.57 16.16
CA LEU A 12 -10.20 60.97 17.11
C LEU A 12 -9.82 59.59 16.61
N GLY A 13 -8.54 59.46 16.24
CA GLY A 13 -7.95 58.24 15.74
C GLY A 13 -7.79 57.18 16.82
N LEU A 14 -7.91 55.93 16.41
CA LEU A 14 -7.32 54.79 17.10
C LEU A 14 -6.76 53.85 16.04
N THR A 15 -5.46 53.96 15.78
CA THR A 15 -4.67 52.94 15.10
C THR A 15 -4.50 51.76 16.05
N THR A 16 -5.37 50.76 15.96
CA THR A 16 -5.15 49.47 16.62
C THR A 16 -4.19 48.64 15.78
N LEU A 17 -2.94 48.60 16.22
CA LEU A 17 -1.88 47.75 15.66
C LEU A 17 -2.32 46.28 15.77
N SER A 18 -2.69 45.69 14.66
CA SER A 18 -3.06 44.28 14.58
C SER A 18 -1.78 43.45 14.70
N LEU A 19 -1.50 42.92 15.90
CA LEU A 19 -0.50 41.87 16.09
C LEU A 19 -1.03 40.61 15.39
N LEU A 20 -0.61 40.40 14.15
CA LEU A 20 -0.82 39.13 13.45
C LEU A 20 -0.07 38.05 14.24
N PRO A 21 -0.74 36.96 14.66
CA PRO A 21 -0.04 35.82 15.23
C PRO A 21 0.97 35.33 14.20
N GLY A 22 2.23 35.25 14.61
CA GLY A 22 3.29 34.70 13.78
C GLY A 22 2.86 33.30 13.33
N MET A 23 2.84 33.09 12.02
CA MET A 23 2.67 31.78 11.42
C MET A 23 3.86 30.94 11.89
N THR A 24 3.70 30.19 12.98
CA THR A 24 4.63 29.12 13.29
C THR A 24 4.42 28.07 12.22
N GLN A 25 5.29 28.08 11.21
CA GLN A 25 5.36 27.00 10.23
C GLN A 25 5.73 25.76 11.02
N ALA A 26 4.72 24.95 11.37
CA ALA A 26 4.94 23.59 11.82
C ALA A 26 5.81 22.95 10.74
N GLY A 27 7.06 22.66 11.08
CA GLY A 27 8.00 22.01 10.19
C GLY A 27 7.42 20.65 9.83
N GLY A 28 6.69 20.59 8.73
CA GLY A 28 6.42 19.33 8.06
C GLY A 28 7.76 18.68 7.71
N PRO A 29 7.80 17.35 7.60
CA PRO A 29 9.00 16.65 7.16
C PRO A 29 9.53 17.34 5.91
N SER A 30 10.82 17.68 5.93
CA SER A 30 11.45 18.35 4.82
C SER A 30 11.51 17.41 3.61
N PRO A 31 11.52 17.93 2.36
CA PRO A 31 11.47 17.09 1.15
C PRO A 31 12.51 15.97 1.13
N GLU A 32 13.69 16.20 1.71
CA GLU A 32 14.75 15.20 1.86
C GLU A 32 14.37 13.99 2.72
N HIS A 33 13.39 14.08 3.61
CA HIS A 33 12.88 12.93 4.34
C HIS A 33 12.06 11.98 3.45
N PHE A 34 11.43 12.50 2.37
CA PHE A 34 10.73 11.66 1.38
C PHE A 34 11.67 11.05 0.34
N LEU A 35 12.92 11.52 0.26
CA LEU A 35 13.90 11.10 -0.74
C LEU A 35 14.89 10.06 -0.22
N ASN A 36 14.86 9.76 1.08
CA ASN A 36 15.91 8.99 1.76
C ASN A 36 15.43 7.67 2.38
N ASP A 37 14.13 7.40 2.35
CA ASP A 37 13.62 6.05 2.60
C ASP A 37 13.88 5.24 1.33
N SER A 38 14.58 4.12 1.49
CA SER A 38 14.85 3.21 0.39
C SER A 38 13.52 2.63 -0.07
N ALA A 39 12.85 3.32 -0.99
CA ALA A 39 11.57 2.92 -1.55
C ALA A 39 11.71 1.45 -1.97
N MET A 40 10.89 0.59 -1.40
CA MET A 40 10.81 -0.80 -1.82
C MET A 40 9.65 -0.95 -2.79
N VAL A 41 9.66 -2.03 -3.55
CA VAL A 41 8.56 -2.35 -4.45
C VAL A 41 7.95 -3.67 -4.01
N LEU A 42 6.66 -3.63 -3.67
CA LEU A 42 5.84 -4.82 -3.54
C LEU A 42 5.40 -5.28 -4.93
N GLU A 43 5.99 -6.37 -5.40
CA GLU A 43 5.60 -7.05 -6.61
C GLU A 43 4.50 -8.07 -6.30
N ILE A 44 3.38 -8.01 -7.03
CA ILE A 44 2.23 -8.90 -6.87
C ILE A 44 1.99 -9.61 -8.20
N ARG A 45 2.04 -10.93 -8.18
CA ARG A 45 1.75 -11.79 -9.33
C ARG A 45 0.48 -12.57 -9.13
N TYR A 46 -0.34 -12.67 -10.18
CA TYR A 46 -1.59 -13.43 -10.13
C TYR A 46 -1.97 -14.01 -11.50
N CYS A 47 -2.61 -15.17 -11.49
CA CYS A 47 -3.13 -15.84 -12.69
C CYS A 47 -4.17 -16.92 -12.34
N GLU A 48 -4.92 -17.34 -13.36
CA GLU A 48 -5.66 -18.60 -13.37
C GLU A 48 -4.72 -19.77 -13.72
N CYS A 49 -3.65 -19.92 -12.95
CA CYS A 49 -2.62 -20.93 -13.12
C CYS A 49 -1.99 -21.30 -11.77
N GLN A 50 -1.33 -22.45 -11.72
CA GLN A 50 -0.74 -22.97 -10.48
C GLN A 50 0.64 -22.35 -10.22
N ALA A 51 0.81 -21.73 -9.06
CA ALA A 51 2.02 -21.10 -8.57
C ALA A 51 3.02 -22.08 -7.98
N THR A 52 2.58 -23.08 -7.21
CA THR A 52 3.47 -24.04 -6.52
C THR A 52 3.02 -25.48 -6.74
N GLU A 53 3.95 -26.42 -6.84
CA GLU A 53 3.62 -27.86 -6.92
C GLU A 53 3.03 -28.36 -5.58
N PRO A 54 2.15 -29.38 -5.57
CA PRO A 54 1.61 -29.91 -4.34
C PRO A 54 2.71 -30.50 -3.45
N GLY A 55 2.82 -30.02 -2.22
CA GLY A 55 3.85 -30.45 -1.26
C GLY A 55 5.15 -29.64 -1.29
N ASN A 56 5.32 -28.73 -2.25
CA ASN A 56 6.45 -27.80 -2.27
C ASN A 56 6.21 -26.62 -1.32
N ALA A 57 7.29 -25.94 -0.94
CA ALA A 57 7.18 -24.73 -0.14
C ALA A 57 6.44 -23.62 -0.91
N PRO A 58 5.69 -22.73 -0.22
CA PRO A 58 5.02 -21.59 -0.86
C PRO A 58 5.99 -20.65 -1.61
N THR A 59 7.28 -20.74 -1.33
CA THR A 59 8.33 -19.91 -1.90
C THR A 59 8.93 -20.50 -3.19
N GLU A 60 8.63 -21.76 -3.48
CA GLU A 60 9.10 -22.48 -4.67
C GLU A 60 8.13 -22.30 -5.84
N LEU A 61 8.10 -21.08 -6.40
CA LEU A 61 7.23 -20.78 -7.52
C LEU A 61 7.66 -21.51 -8.80
N ARG A 62 6.67 -21.99 -9.56
CA ARG A 62 6.85 -22.62 -10.85
C ARG A 62 7.28 -21.58 -11.90
N PRO A 63 8.23 -21.92 -12.79
CA PRO A 63 8.60 -21.03 -13.90
C PRO A 63 7.40 -20.62 -14.75
N ALA A 64 6.51 -21.58 -15.06
CA ALA A 64 5.30 -21.33 -15.83
C ALA A 64 4.39 -20.26 -15.19
N PHE A 65 4.32 -20.20 -13.86
CA PHE A 65 3.58 -19.16 -13.16
C PHE A 65 4.24 -17.79 -13.35
N LEU A 66 5.57 -17.70 -13.20
CA LEU A 66 6.29 -16.44 -13.37
C LEU A 66 6.20 -15.89 -14.81
N GLU A 67 6.11 -16.78 -15.80
CA GLU A 67 5.98 -16.42 -17.21
C GLU A 67 4.55 -15.98 -17.58
N GLN A 68 3.52 -16.66 -17.05
CA GLN A 68 2.12 -16.46 -17.44
C GLN A 68 1.37 -15.45 -16.56
N SER A 69 1.86 -15.23 -15.33
CA SER A 69 1.20 -14.33 -14.39
C SER A 69 1.28 -12.87 -14.81
N ARG A 70 0.22 -12.14 -14.49
CA ARG A 70 0.22 -10.68 -14.53
C ARG A 70 1.07 -10.17 -13.37
N LEU A 71 1.66 -8.99 -13.53
CA LEU A 71 2.52 -8.37 -12.53
C LEU A 71 1.99 -6.96 -12.21
N LEU A 72 1.76 -6.69 -10.94
CA LEU A 72 1.56 -5.35 -10.40
C LEU A 72 2.75 -4.99 -9.53
N LYS A 73 3.12 -3.71 -9.55
CA LYS A 73 4.21 -3.14 -8.76
C LYS A 73 3.68 -1.94 -8.01
N VAL A 74 3.98 -1.87 -6.72
CA VAL A 74 3.57 -0.78 -5.85
C VAL A 74 4.74 -0.39 -4.99
N ASP A 75 5.04 0.91 -4.95
CA ASP A 75 6.06 1.46 -4.07
C ASP A 75 5.54 1.42 -2.62
N VAL A 76 6.38 0.95 -1.71
CA VAL A 76 6.07 0.80 -0.29
C VAL A 76 7.26 1.20 0.56
N ASP A 77 6.98 1.76 1.73
CA ASP A 77 7.99 2.03 2.75
C ASP A 77 8.25 0.78 3.60
N PRO A 78 9.42 0.67 4.28
CA PRO A 78 9.71 -0.43 5.20
C PRO A 78 8.71 -0.64 6.34
N GLU A 79 7.96 0.41 6.67
CA GLU A 79 6.80 0.37 7.55
C GLU A 79 5.64 1.07 6.85
N ASP A 80 4.67 0.29 6.38
CA ASP A 80 3.57 0.82 5.56
C ASP A 80 2.25 0.10 5.84
N THR A 81 1.14 0.79 5.62
CA THR A 81 -0.20 0.22 5.60
C THR A 81 -0.90 0.74 4.36
N GLY A 82 -1.20 -0.16 3.44
CA GLY A 82 -1.62 0.21 2.10
C GLY A 82 -2.75 -0.64 1.57
N PHE A 83 -3.20 -0.24 0.38
CA PHE A 83 -4.20 -0.95 -0.39
C PHE A 83 -3.87 -0.86 -1.87
N VAL A 84 -3.81 -2.01 -2.52
CA VAL A 84 -3.57 -2.14 -3.96
C VAL A 84 -4.85 -2.62 -4.62
N SER A 85 -5.19 -2.05 -5.78
CA SER A 85 -6.34 -2.49 -6.57
C SER A 85 -6.05 -2.42 -8.06
N SER A 86 -6.52 -3.45 -8.77
CA SER A 86 -6.68 -3.49 -10.22
C SER A 86 -8.06 -4.08 -10.54
N PRO A 87 -8.49 -4.13 -11.81
CA PRO A 87 -9.80 -4.68 -12.18
C PRO A 87 -10.08 -6.09 -11.65
N GLU A 88 -9.04 -6.93 -11.48
CA GLU A 88 -9.19 -8.32 -11.07
C GLU A 88 -8.71 -8.59 -9.64
N ILE A 89 -7.89 -7.72 -9.04
CA ILE A 89 -7.29 -8.01 -7.72
C ILE A 89 -7.38 -6.81 -6.79
N THR A 90 -7.67 -7.08 -5.52
CA THR A 90 -7.51 -6.14 -4.42
C THR A 90 -6.67 -6.76 -3.32
N LEU A 91 -5.83 -5.95 -2.69
CA LEU A 91 -4.94 -6.40 -1.61
C LEU A 91 -4.76 -5.26 -0.61
N GLY A 92 -5.38 -5.37 0.56
CA GLY A 92 -5.01 -4.56 1.72
C GLY A 92 -3.84 -5.21 2.46
N PHE A 93 -2.89 -4.40 2.94
CA PHE A 93 -1.72 -4.92 3.64
C PHE A 93 -1.19 -4.00 4.75
N GLU A 94 -0.45 -4.60 5.68
CA GLU A 94 0.43 -3.94 6.65
C GLU A 94 1.81 -4.58 6.52
N LEU A 95 2.84 -3.77 6.27
CA LEU A 95 4.23 -4.18 6.13
C LEU A 95 5.04 -3.60 7.29
N LYS A 96 5.83 -4.44 7.96
CA LYS A 96 6.70 -4.03 9.07
C LYS A 96 8.06 -4.69 8.98
N ALA A 97 9.12 -3.90 8.83
CA ALA A 97 10.49 -4.38 8.93
C ALA A 97 10.76 -5.01 10.31
N ARG A 98 11.56 -6.08 10.33
CA ARG A 98 12.00 -6.73 11.58
C ARG A 98 13.35 -6.15 12.03
N PRO A 99 13.43 -5.49 13.21
CA PRO A 99 14.68 -4.87 13.67
C PRO A 99 15.88 -5.82 13.76
N GLU A 100 15.63 -7.09 14.03
CA GLU A 100 16.61 -8.16 14.15
C GLU A 100 17.12 -8.71 12.82
N SER A 101 16.41 -8.45 11.71
CA SER A 101 16.74 -8.97 10.38
C SER A 101 16.34 -7.96 9.30
N PRO A 102 17.30 -7.16 8.78
CA PRO A 102 17.03 -6.09 7.81
C PRO A 102 16.45 -6.55 6.46
N SER A 103 16.43 -7.85 6.19
CA SER A 103 15.84 -8.44 4.98
C SER A 103 14.47 -9.04 5.22
N ASP A 104 13.98 -9.07 6.46
CA ASP A 104 12.74 -9.73 6.82
C ASP A 104 11.67 -8.73 7.24
N PHE A 105 10.44 -9.01 6.81
CA PHE A 105 9.29 -8.17 7.04
C PHE A 105 8.11 -9.02 7.49
N THR A 106 7.41 -8.56 8.52
CA THR A 106 6.07 -9.06 8.82
C THR A 106 5.10 -8.44 7.84
N PHE A 107 4.36 -9.27 7.11
CA PHE A 107 3.38 -8.84 6.13
C PHE A 107 2.01 -9.42 6.49
N LYS A 108 1.09 -8.55 6.89
CA LYS A 108 -0.32 -8.90 7.07
C LYS A 108 -1.08 -8.52 5.83
N PHE A 109 -2.06 -9.33 5.45
CA PHE A 109 -2.82 -9.07 4.24
C PHE A 109 -4.28 -9.51 4.36
N ALA A 110 -5.10 -8.84 3.56
CA ALA A 110 -6.42 -9.31 3.15
C ALA A 110 -6.57 -9.06 1.65
N GLY A 111 -6.70 -10.14 0.89
CA GLY A 111 -6.68 -10.13 -0.56
C GLY A 111 -7.91 -10.79 -1.17
N HIS A 112 -8.25 -10.32 -2.36
CA HIS A 112 -9.30 -10.86 -3.21
C HIS A 112 -8.83 -10.82 -4.65
N TYR A 113 -8.93 -11.96 -5.34
CA TYR A 113 -8.68 -12.08 -6.78
C TYR A 113 -9.94 -12.62 -7.44
N ASP A 114 -10.52 -11.84 -8.36
CA ASP A 114 -11.77 -12.09 -9.07
C ASP A 114 -11.52 -12.24 -10.58
N PRO A 115 -10.95 -13.38 -11.03
CA PRO A 115 -10.94 -13.67 -12.46
C PRO A 115 -12.34 -14.04 -12.95
N VAL A 116 -12.54 -13.96 -14.26
CA VAL A 116 -13.82 -14.22 -14.95
C VAL A 116 -14.47 -15.56 -14.54
N SER A 117 -13.67 -16.56 -14.16
CA SER A 117 -14.17 -17.90 -13.84
C SER A 117 -14.77 -18.02 -12.43
N GLN A 118 -14.11 -17.52 -11.38
CA GLN A 118 -14.60 -17.45 -10.00
C GLN A 118 -13.56 -16.82 -9.09
N ASN A 119 -14.03 -16.16 -8.03
CA ASN A 119 -13.18 -15.48 -7.07
C ASN A 119 -12.41 -16.39 -6.11
N VAL A 120 -11.31 -15.86 -5.57
CA VAL A 120 -10.55 -16.40 -4.45
C VAL A 120 -10.22 -15.27 -3.47
N THR A 121 -10.31 -15.57 -2.17
CA THR A 121 -9.93 -14.66 -1.09
C THR A 121 -8.87 -15.30 -0.22
N GLY A 122 -8.05 -14.46 0.41
CA GLY A 122 -7.06 -14.90 1.39
C GLY A 122 -6.83 -13.82 2.44
N THR A 123 -6.62 -14.22 3.68
CA THR A 123 -6.18 -13.32 4.75
C THR A 123 -5.11 -14.01 5.58
N GLY A 124 -4.18 -13.26 6.16
CA GLY A 124 -3.16 -13.85 6.99
C GLY A 124 -2.05 -12.89 7.39
N GLU A 125 -1.08 -13.45 8.11
CA GLU A 125 0.18 -12.83 8.47
C GLU A 125 1.30 -13.79 8.07
N VAL A 126 2.28 -13.29 7.32
CA VAL A 126 3.40 -14.08 6.79
C VAL A 126 4.71 -13.32 6.96
N LEU A 127 5.82 -14.06 6.90
CA LEU A 127 7.15 -13.50 6.80
C LEU A 127 7.48 -13.31 5.31
N LEU A 128 7.79 -12.09 4.91
CA LEU A 128 8.41 -11.80 3.61
C LEU A 128 9.90 -11.58 3.81
N THR A 129 10.70 -12.41 3.16
CA THR A 129 12.14 -12.17 3.04
C THR A 129 12.39 -11.47 1.70
N LYS A 130 13.20 -10.42 1.73
CA LYS A 130 13.54 -9.61 0.57
C LYS A 130 14.05 -10.47 -0.59
N ASP A 131 13.65 -10.10 -1.80
CA ASP A 131 13.97 -10.77 -3.07
C ASP A 131 13.43 -12.21 -3.22
N GLN A 132 12.68 -12.71 -2.23
CA GLN A 132 12.07 -14.03 -2.26
C GLN A 132 10.57 -13.95 -2.57
N TRP A 133 10.13 -14.79 -3.51
CA TRP A 133 8.71 -14.96 -3.79
C TRP A 133 8.01 -15.77 -2.71
N LEU A 134 6.73 -15.47 -2.47
CA LEU A 134 5.83 -16.22 -1.62
C LEU A 134 4.46 -16.35 -2.27
N ASN A 135 3.98 -17.58 -2.48
CA ASN A 135 2.58 -17.86 -2.79
C ASN A 135 1.72 -17.48 -1.58
N LEU A 136 0.95 -16.41 -1.73
CA LEU A 136 0.26 -15.72 -0.65
C LEU A 136 -1.09 -16.36 -0.35
N PHE A 137 -1.88 -16.61 -1.39
CA PHE A 137 -3.14 -17.35 -1.28
C PHE A 137 -3.50 -17.99 -2.63
N SER A 138 -4.20 -19.11 -2.53
CA SER A 138 -4.47 -20.02 -3.65
C SER A 138 -5.87 -20.59 -3.57
N SER A 139 -6.44 -20.94 -4.71
CA SER A 139 -7.58 -21.85 -4.79
C SER A 139 -7.28 -23.00 -5.74
N ARG A 140 -7.81 -24.17 -5.38
CA ARG A 140 -7.77 -25.39 -6.20
C ARG A 140 -9.18 -25.91 -6.33
N HIS A 141 -9.64 -26.07 -7.56
CA HIS A 141 -10.95 -26.65 -7.85
C HIS A 141 -10.81 -27.83 -8.79
N GLU A 142 -11.23 -29.01 -8.33
CA GLU A 142 -11.20 -30.22 -9.13
C GLU A 142 -12.47 -30.30 -9.98
N ARG A 143 -12.28 -30.43 -11.30
CA ARG A 143 -13.35 -30.74 -12.26
C ARG A 143 -13.10 -32.11 -12.87
N GLU A 144 -14.13 -32.68 -13.51
CA GLU A 144 -14.12 -34.06 -14.02
C GLU A 144 -12.87 -34.45 -14.82
N ASN A 145 -12.29 -33.52 -15.58
CA ASN A 145 -11.13 -33.77 -16.45
C ASN A 145 -9.94 -32.82 -16.24
N ASN A 146 -10.03 -31.86 -15.31
CA ASN A 146 -8.96 -30.89 -15.08
C ASN A 146 -9.01 -30.31 -13.66
N THR A 147 -7.88 -29.82 -13.18
CA THR A 147 -7.80 -29.02 -11.95
C THR A 147 -7.56 -27.56 -12.31
N GLU A 148 -8.44 -26.69 -11.81
CA GLU A 148 -8.31 -25.24 -11.96
C GLU A 148 -7.58 -24.67 -10.76
N TYR A 149 -6.58 -23.83 -11.03
CA TYR A 149 -5.79 -23.15 -10.01
C TYR A 149 -5.92 -21.64 -10.19
N ARG A 150 -5.94 -20.92 -9.07
CA ARG A 150 -5.84 -19.45 -9.07
C ARG A 150 -4.99 -19.05 -7.91
N ASP A 151 -3.82 -18.52 -8.23
CA ASP A 151 -2.81 -18.26 -7.24
C ASP A 151 -2.34 -16.82 -7.32
N VAL A 152 -2.08 -16.25 -6.14
CA VAL A 152 -1.53 -14.92 -5.95
C VAL A 152 -0.23 -15.07 -5.18
N ALA A 153 0.85 -14.53 -5.71
CA ALA A 153 2.15 -14.50 -5.07
C ALA A 153 2.67 -13.08 -4.94
N VAL A 154 3.49 -12.85 -3.91
CA VAL A 154 4.11 -11.55 -3.66
C VAL A 154 5.60 -11.68 -3.44
N ARG A 155 6.32 -10.58 -3.70
CA ARG A 155 7.73 -10.42 -3.37
C ARG A 155 7.99 -8.95 -3.06
N LEU A 156 8.91 -8.71 -2.12
CA LEU A 156 9.41 -7.38 -1.84
C LEU A 156 10.82 -7.24 -2.42
N VAL A 157 11.06 -6.20 -3.21
CA VAL A 157 12.37 -5.89 -3.82
C VAL A 157 12.79 -4.48 -3.48
N SER A 158 14.08 -4.15 -3.63
CA SER A 158 14.52 -2.77 -3.64
C SER A 158 13.89 -2.01 -4.82
N GLY A 159 13.43 -0.79 -4.59
CA GLY A 159 13.07 0.13 -5.66
C GLY A 159 14.30 0.60 -6.43
N GLU A 160 14.11 0.87 -7.71
CA GLU A 160 15.10 1.52 -8.56
C GLU A 160 15.01 3.03 -8.32
N LEU A 161 16.13 3.67 -7.97
CA LEU A 161 16.28 5.13 -7.89
C LEU A 161 16.40 5.75 -9.29
#